data_AF-A0A9D4D4W8-F1
#
_entry.id   AF-A0A9D4D4W8-F1
#
_cell.length_a   1.000
_cell.length_b   1.000
_cell.length_c   1.000
_cell.angle_alpha   90.00
_cell.angle_beta   90.00
_cell.angle_gamma   90.00
#
_symmetry.space_group_name_H-M   'P 1'
#
loop_
_entity.id
_entity.type
_entity.pdbx_description
1 polymer ?
#
loop_
_entity_poly.entity_id
_entity_poly.type
_entity_poly.pdbx_seq_one_letter_code
_entity_poly.pdbx_strand_id
1 'polypeptide(L)'
;MAVPSCGRTAGFPDLTNHRFSYVNCLSEPHSDWSGLQGRVTKEMVQDFLPSTSNTERMLKAVCGPSPFTKSVIQFCKDLGYEDSVHGFEG
;
A
#
# COMPACT_ATOMS: atom_id res chain seq x y z
N MET A 1 -4.89 10.70 11.55
CA MET A 1 -5.84 10.69 10.42
C MET A 1 -6.52 9.34 10.42
N ALA A 2 -7.85 9.32 10.47
CA ALA A 2 -8.61 8.07 10.42
C ALA A 2 -8.60 7.55 8.98
N VAL A 3 -8.12 6.33 8.77
CA VAL A 3 -8.33 5.61 7.51
C VAL A 3 -9.84 5.45 7.34
N PRO A 4 -10.45 5.93 6.25
CA PRO A 4 -11.87 5.76 6.05
C PRO A 4 -12.18 4.27 5.99
N SER A 5 -13.08 3.81 6.87
CA SER A 5 -13.56 2.44 6.88
C SER A 5 -14.31 2.17 5.58
N CYS A 6 -13.61 1.62 4.59
CA CYS A 6 -14.20 1.10 3.37
C CYS A 6 -15.27 0.07 3.75
N GLY A 7 -16.47 0.23 3.18
CA GLY A 7 -17.65 -0.55 3.53
C GLY A 7 -17.43 -2.06 3.45
N ARG A 8 -18.13 -2.77 4.36
CA ARG A 8 -18.19 -4.23 4.46
C ARG A 8 -18.49 -4.87 3.10
N THR A 9 -17.49 -5.46 2.46
CA THR A 9 -17.66 -6.45 1.40
C THR A 9 -17.47 -7.83 2.01
N ALA A 10 -18.47 -8.71 1.82
CA ALA A 10 -18.43 -10.08 2.30
C ALA A 10 -17.21 -10.79 1.68
N GLY A 11 -16.24 -11.18 2.52
CA GLY A 11 -15.02 -11.87 2.10
C GLY A 11 -13.69 -11.23 2.55
N PHE A 12 -13.71 -10.06 3.19
CA PHE A 12 -12.49 -9.40 3.68
C PHE A 12 -12.23 -9.69 5.17
N PRO A 13 -10.94 -9.74 5.59
CA PRO A 13 -10.54 -10.11 6.95
C PRO A 13 -11.15 -9.17 8.00
N ASP A 14 -11.33 -9.73 9.20
CA ASP A 14 -11.88 -9.07 10.38
C ASP A 14 -11.26 -7.68 10.64
N LEU A 15 -12.07 -6.64 10.40
CA LEU A 15 -11.70 -5.23 10.57
C LEU A 15 -11.56 -4.82 12.05
N THR A 16 -11.77 -5.73 13.01
CA THR A 16 -11.60 -5.44 14.45
C THR A 16 -10.15 -5.59 14.92
N ASN A 17 -9.26 -6.17 14.10
CA ASN A 17 -7.86 -6.33 14.46
C ASN A 17 -7.07 -5.04 14.21
N HIS A 18 -6.82 -4.27 15.27
CA HIS A 18 -6.04 -3.02 15.22
C HIS A 18 -4.59 -3.17 14.72
N ARG A 19 -4.07 -4.39 14.56
CA ARG A 19 -2.72 -4.66 14.06
C ARG A 19 -2.66 -4.87 12.55
N PHE A 20 -3.80 -4.92 11.87
CA PHE A 20 -3.89 -5.12 10.43
C PHE A 20 -4.78 -4.05 9.80
N SER A 21 -4.25 -3.42 8.76
CA SER A 21 -5.02 -2.49 7.94
C SER A 21 -4.67 -2.74 6.48
N TYR A 22 -5.63 -2.50 5.60
CA TYR A 22 -5.45 -2.61 4.17
C TYR A 22 -6.21 -1.48 3.48
N VAL A 23 -5.74 -1.13 2.29
CA VAL A 23 -6.36 -0.12 1.44
C VAL A 23 -6.38 -0.65 0.02
N ASN A 24 -7.54 -0.54 -0.63
CA ASN A 24 -7.71 -0.92 -2.02
C ASN A 24 -7.62 0.31 -2.91
N CYS A 25 -6.95 0.17 -4.05
CA CYS A 25 -6.89 1.16 -5.12
C CYS A 25 -7.33 0.51 -6.41
N LEU A 26 -8.35 1.09 -7.06
CA LEU A 26 -8.92 0.56 -8.31
C LEU A 26 -8.52 1.45 -9.48
N SER A 27 -7.92 0.87 -10.52
CA SER A 27 -7.55 1.63 -11.72
C SER A 27 -8.77 2.09 -12.52
N GLU A 28 -9.81 1.26 -12.55
CA GLU A 28 -11.07 1.51 -13.25
C GLU A 28 -12.25 1.20 -12.31
N PRO A 29 -12.55 2.10 -11.37
CA PRO A 29 -13.62 1.90 -10.40
C PRO A 29 -15.01 2.11 -11.01
N HIS A 30 -16.01 1.47 -10.42
CA HIS A 30 -17.41 1.80 -10.67
C HIS A 30 -17.80 3.11 -9.95
N SER A 31 -18.91 3.73 -10.35
CA SER A 31 -19.33 5.07 -9.89
C SER A 31 -19.65 5.18 -8.40
N ASP A 32 -19.90 4.05 -7.73
CA ASP A 32 -20.18 3.93 -6.30
C ASP A 32 -18.91 3.70 -5.45
N TRP A 33 -17.73 3.61 -6.07
CA TRP A 33 -16.47 3.45 -5.36
C TRP A 33 -15.99 4.76 -4.73
N SER A 34 -15.90 4.77 -3.40
CA SER A 34 -15.43 5.93 -2.62
C SER A 34 -13.98 5.83 -2.16
N GLY A 35 -13.24 4.78 -2.55
CA GLY A 35 -11.85 4.54 -2.15
C GLY A 35 -10.82 5.17 -3.09
N LEU A 36 -9.54 4.76 -2.96
CA LEU A 36 -8.48 5.24 -3.85
C LEU A 36 -8.69 4.77 -5.29
N GLN A 37 -8.27 5.59 -6.24
CA GLN A 37 -8.47 5.36 -7.66
C GLN A 37 -7.17 5.60 -8.45
N GLY A 38 -7.05 4.91 -9.58
CA GLY A 38 -5.91 5.02 -10.49
C GLY A 38 -4.83 3.96 -10.20
N ARG A 39 -3.59 4.28 -10.60
CA ARG A 39 -2.41 3.45 -10.33
C ARG A 39 -1.76 3.90 -9.01
N VAL A 40 -1.05 2.99 -8.36
CA VAL A 40 -0.27 3.32 -7.15
C VAL A 40 0.76 4.40 -7.46
N THR A 41 0.73 5.48 -6.70
CA THR A 41 1.67 6.60 -6.81
C THR A 41 2.59 6.68 -5.59
N LYS A 42 3.63 7.51 -5.69
CA LYS A 42 4.58 7.74 -4.59
C LYS A 42 3.89 8.36 -3.37
N GLU A 43 2.93 9.26 -3.59
CA GLU A 43 2.17 9.94 -2.54
C GLU A 43 1.32 8.93 -1.74
N MET A 44 0.66 7.99 -2.45
CA MET A 44 -0.07 6.91 -1.77
C MET A 44 0.87 6.07 -0.91
N VAL A 45 2.04 5.69 -1.42
CA VAL A 45 3.02 4.93 -0.65
C VAL A 45 3.48 5.71 0.58
N GLN A 46 3.70 7.01 0.47
CA GLN A 46 4.11 7.88 1.58
C GLN A 46 3.01 8.02 2.65
N ASP A 47 1.75 8.14 2.24
CA ASP A 47 0.62 8.33 3.16
C ASP A 47 0.30 7.06 3.99
N PHE A 48 0.50 5.88 3.41
CA PHE A 48 0.15 4.60 4.05
C PHE A 48 1.34 3.87 4.67
N LEU A 49 2.57 4.17 4.27
CA LEU A 49 3.74 3.58 4.93
C LEU A 49 4.10 4.35 6.22
N PRO A 50 4.49 3.64 7.28
CA PRO A 50 4.95 4.26 8.52
C PRO A 50 6.24 5.08 8.31
N SER A 51 6.45 6.08 9.17
CA SER A 51 7.60 7.00 9.10
C SER A 51 8.94 6.27 9.12
N THR A 52 9.93 6.88 8.46
CA THR A 52 11.30 6.36 8.39
C THR A 52 12.01 6.25 9.74
N SER A 53 11.51 6.90 10.79
CA SER A 53 12.07 6.88 12.14
C SER A 53 11.95 5.54 12.88
N ASN A 54 11.18 4.57 12.37
CA ASN A 54 10.98 3.25 12.99
C ASN A 54 11.35 2.08 12.05
N THR A 55 12.21 2.34 11.07
CA THR A 55 12.49 1.43 9.94
C THR A 55 13.35 0.23 10.26
N GLU A 56 14.08 0.24 11.38
CA GLU A 56 15.07 -0.79 11.73
C GLU A 56 14.51 -2.22 11.80
N ARG A 57 13.18 -2.40 11.82
CA ARG A 57 12.51 -3.71 11.86
C ARG A 57 11.35 -3.89 10.88
N MET A 58 11.18 -3.00 9.89
CA MET A 58 9.99 -3.02 9.02
C MET A 58 10.30 -3.46 7.59
N LEU A 59 9.90 -4.68 7.22
CA LEU A 59 9.95 -5.18 5.85
C LEU A 59 8.79 -4.62 5.01
N LYS A 60 9.12 -4.07 3.84
CA LYS A 60 8.17 -3.63 2.80
C LYS A 60 8.25 -4.62 1.66
N ALA A 61 7.26 -5.50 1.58
CA ALA A 61 7.14 -6.50 0.54
C ALA A 61 6.33 -5.94 -0.64
N VAL A 62 6.83 -6.11 -1.86
CA VAL A 62 6.16 -5.69 -3.10
C VAL A 62 6.08 -6.88 -4.05
N CYS A 63 4.91 -7.15 -4.60
CA CYS A 63 4.72 -8.15 -5.65
C CYS A 63 3.68 -7.65 -6.67
N GLY A 64 3.74 -8.18 -7.89
CA GLY A 64 2.85 -7.81 -8.98
C GLY A 64 3.56 -7.81 -10.33
N PRO A 65 2.92 -7.25 -11.38
CA PRO A 65 3.54 -7.13 -12.70
C PRO A 65 4.89 -6.42 -12.60
N SER A 66 5.89 -6.87 -13.36
CA SER A 66 7.25 -6.33 -13.26
C SER A 66 7.34 -4.79 -13.36
N PRO A 67 6.59 -4.10 -14.25
CA PRO A 67 6.59 -2.64 -14.29
C PRO A 67 6.06 -2.01 -13.00
N PHE A 68 5.04 -2.61 -12.38
CA PHE A 68 4.48 -2.17 -11.11
C PHE A 68 5.47 -2.37 -9.98
N THR A 69 6.02 -3.56 -9.84
CA THR A 69 6.97 -3.92 -8.78
C THR A 69 8.18 -2.99 -8.80
N LYS A 70 8.77 -2.76 -10.00
CA LYS A 70 9.91 -1.85 -10.17
C LYS A 70 9.56 -0.40 -9.81
N SER A 71 8.38 0.07 -10.18
CA SER A 71 7.93 1.43 -9.86
C SER A 71 7.79 1.64 -8.34
N VAL A 72 7.14 0.70 -7.65
CA VAL A 72 6.93 0.80 -6.20
C VAL A 72 8.26 0.68 -5.43
N ILE A 73 9.17 -0.19 -5.87
CA ILE A 73 10.52 -0.24 -5.29
C ILE A 73 11.22 1.12 -5.43
N GLN A 74 11.12 1.76 -6.59
CA GLN A 74 11.72 3.08 -6.79
C GLN A 74 11.07 4.13 -5.88
N PHE A 75 9.74 4.14 -5.74
CA PHE A 75 9.06 5.05 -4.82
C PHE A 75 9.53 4.86 -3.38
N CYS A 76 9.69 3.61 -2.93
CA CYS A 76 10.23 3.30 -1.61
C CYS A 76 11.66 3.82 -1.43
N LYS A 77 12.51 3.70 -2.45
CA LYS A 77 13.88 4.24 -2.41
C LYS A 77 13.90 5.75 -2.29
N ASP A 78 13.09 6.44 -3.11
CA ASP A 78 13.01 7.90 -3.09
C ASP A 78 12.43 8.47 -1.77
N LEU A 79 11.80 7.62 -0.95
CA LEU A 79 11.27 7.96 0.38
C LEU A 79 12.24 7.56 1.52
N GLY A 80 13.43 7.01 1.19
CA GLY A 80 14.45 6.63 2.17
C GLY A 80 14.25 5.24 2.80
N TYR A 81 13.55 4.32 2.12
CA TYR A 81 13.29 2.96 2.61
C TYR A 81 14.19 1.89 1.99
N GLU A 82 15.34 2.27 1.43
CA GLU A 82 16.20 1.43 0.58
C GLU A 82 16.57 0.08 1.21
N ASP A 83 16.96 0.08 2.48
CA ASP A 83 17.42 -1.13 3.20
C ASP A 83 16.27 -2.05 3.65
N SER A 84 15.03 -1.66 3.39
CA SER A 84 13.85 -2.26 4.00
C SER A 84 12.76 -2.65 3.00
N VAL A 85 13.07 -2.61 1.69
CA VAL A 85 12.16 -2.98 0.61
C VAL A 85 12.63 -4.23 -0.12
N HIS A 86 11.70 -5.16 -0.38
CA HIS A 86 11.96 -6.38 -1.14
C HIS A 86 10.88 -6.58 -2.22
N GLY A 87 11.33 -6.70 -3.48
CA GLY A 87 10.49 -7.02 -4.62
C GLY A 87 10.51 -8.50 -4.93
N PHE A 88 9.34 -9.15 -4.89
CA PHE A 88 9.18 -10.51 -5.37
C PHE A 88 8.91 -10.47 -6.88
N GLU A 89 9.97 -10.67 -7.65
CA GLU A 89 9.91 -10.91 -9.09
C GLU A 89 9.92 -12.43 -9.32
N GLY A 90 8.93 -12.94 -10.06
CA GLY A 90 8.76 -14.35 -10.40
C GLY A 90 8.72 -14.57 -11.91
#